data_AF-A0A3G2ID98-F1
#
_entry.id   AF-A0A3G2ID98-F1
#
_cell.length_a   1.000
_cell.length_b   1.000
_cell.length_c   1.000
_cell.angle_alpha   90.00
_cell.angle_beta   90.00
_cell.angle_gamma   90.00
#
_symmetry.space_group_name_H-M   'P 1'
#
loop_
_entity.id
_entity.type
_entity.pdbx_description
1 polymer ?
#
loop_
_entity_poly.entity_id
_entity_poly.type
_entity_poly.pdbx_seq_one_letter_code
_entity_poly.pdbx_strand_id
1 'polypeptide(L)'
;MEHGADTDIDAVFPIRGEIPENAEGTLIHLYDDGWLAIHMNEYEQAVGSCELTKVNCRYPDFNKLLPATSEPMEELPMFTARLLALPQMMFTRGFGPVKFKPYGKDVPCQLILDPVTNHLYGNPFLVIMQLHANAFELCAEVLNENRIQR
;
A
#
# COMPACT_ATOMS: atom_id res chain seq x y z
N MET A 1 -6.51 -9.76 0.88
CA MET A 1 -6.62 -9.39 -0.54
C MET A 1 -7.12 -10.63 -1.26
N GLU A 2 -8.26 -10.54 -1.95
CA GLU A 2 -8.67 -11.61 -2.86
C GLU A 2 -7.93 -11.37 -4.18
N HIS A 3 -6.72 -11.90 -4.27
CA HIS A 3 -6.20 -12.25 -5.58
C HIS A 3 -7.04 -13.45 -6.00
N GLY A 4 -7.78 -13.38 -7.10
CA GLY A 4 -8.65 -14.46 -7.60
C GLY A 4 -7.91 -15.75 -8.00
N ALA A 5 -6.79 -16.05 -7.34
CA ALA A 5 -6.07 -17.30 -7.37
C ALA A 5 -6.80 -18.31 -6.47
N ASP A 6 -7.09 -19.47 -7.04
CA ASP A 6 -7.54 -20.63 -6.30
C ASP A 6 -6.31 -21.28 -5.63
N THR A 7 -6.13 -21.04 -4.33
CA THR A 7 -5.00 -21.58 -3.56
C THR A 7 -5.41 -21.94 -2.13
N ASP A 8 -4.86 -23.04 -1.63
CA ASP A 8 -4.97 -23.51 -0.25
C ASP A 8 -3.90 -22.92 0.69
N ILE A 9 -3.02 -22.06 0.15
CA ILE A 9 -1.91 -21.47 0.89
C ILE A 9 -2.41 -20.30 1.75
N ASP A 10 -2.55 -20.55 3.06
CA ASP A 10 -2.70 -19.50 4.08
C ASP A 10 -1.34 -19.16 4.71
N ALA A 11 -0.72 -18.09 4.21
CA ALA A 11 0.61 -17.65 4.66
C ALA A 11 0.83 -16.14 4.49
N VAL A 12 1.68 -15.59 5.35
CA VAL A 12 2.20 -14.22 5.25
C VAL A 12 3.70 -14.30 5.02
N PHE A 13 4.17 -13.71 3.91
CA PHE A 13 5.58 -13.66 3.53
C PHE A 13 6.07 -12.21 3.45
N PRO A 14 7.01 -11.79 4.30
CA PRO A 14 7.70 -10.52 4.13
C PRO A 14 8.77 -10.69 3.05
N ILE A 15 8.62 -9.97 1.94
CA ILE A 15 9.67 -9.88 0.92
C ILE A 15 10.72 -8.90 1.42
N ARG A 16 11.92 -9.40 1.71
CA ARG A 16 13.06 -8.61 2.21
C ARG A 16 14.19 -8.46 1.19
N GLY A 17 14.14 -9.17 0.07
CA GLY A 17 15.08 -9.06 -1.03
C GLY A 17 14.75 -7.90 -1.98
N GLU A 18 15.71 -7.51 -2.80
CA GLU A 18 15.47 -6.59 -3.90
C GLU A 18 14.59 -7.26 -4.97
N ILE A 19 13.58 -6.53 -5.45
CA ILE A 19 12.80 -6.93 -6.61
C ILE A 19 13.44 -6.23 -7.82
N PRO A 20 13.95 -6.97 -8.82
CA PRO A 20 14.57 -6.37 -9.99
C PRO A 20 13.62 -5.39 -10.70
N GLU A 21 14.15 -4.29 -11.23
CA GLU A 21 13.34 -3.24 -11.89
C GLU A 21 12.54 -3.76 -13.09
N ASN A 22 13.04 -4.80 -13.76
CA ASN A 22 12.38 -5.43 -14.91
C ASN A 22 11.48 -6.62 -14.54
N ALA A 23 11.20 -6.83 -13.25
CA ALA A 23 10.23 -7.81 -12.80
C ALA A 23 8.79 -7.30 -13.01
N GLU A 24 7.96 -8.12 -13.64
CA GLU A 24 6.55 -7.86 -13.91
C GLU A 24 5.62 -8.76 -13.09
N GLY A 25 6.17 -9.87 -12.56
CA GLY A 25 5.43 -10.80 -11.70
C GLY A 25 6.33 -11.43 -10.66
N THR A 26 5.73 -12.03 -9.63
CA THR A 26 6.43 -12.85 -8.64
C THR A 26 5.69 -14.14 -8.42
N LEU A 27 6.38 -15.26 -8.60
CA LEU A 27 5.91 -16.60 -8.29
C LEU A 27 6.34 -16.96 -6.87
N ILE A 28 5.41 -17.38 -6.03
CA ILE A 28 5.70 -17.88 -4.70
C ILE A 28 5.59 -19.40 -4.76
N HIS A 29 6.68 -20.10 -4.42
CA HIS A 29 6.76 -21.55 -4.52
C HIS A 29 7.36 -22.16 -3.24
N LEU A 30 6.87 -23.34 -2.86
CA LEU A 30 7.45 -24.17 -1.81
C LEU A 30 8.44 -25.16 -2.47
N TYR A 31 9.69 -25.16 -2.04
CA TYR A 31 10.72 -26.12 -2.46
C TYR A 31 11.21 -26.87 -1.23
N ASP A 32 11.14 -28.20 -1.24
CA ASP A 32 11.56 -29.15 -0.18
C ASP A 32 11.36 -28.63 1.27
N ASP A 33 12.23 -27.74 1.75
CA ASP A 33 12.25 -27.23 3.12
C ASP A 33 12.02 -25.70 3.27
N GLY A 34 11.70 -24.97 2.19
CA GLY A 34 11.66 -23.50 2.21
C GLY A 34 10.77 -22.85 1.14
N TRP A 35 10.35 -21.60 1.41
CA TRP A 35 9.57 -20.80 0.46
C TRP A 35 10.48 -19.88 -0.34
N LEU A 36 10.19 -19.72 -1.63
CA LEU A 36 10.95 -18.87 -2.53
C LEU A 36 10.01 -17.94 -3.29
N ALA A 37 10.39 -16.66 -3.40
CA ALA A 37 9.84 -15.75 -4.39
C ALA A 37 10.77 -15.74 -5.61
N ILE A 38 10.22 -16.04 -6.78
CA ILE A 38 10.92 -15.95 -8.07
C ILE A 38 10.31 -14.79 -8.85
N HIS A 39 11.12 -13.80 -9.19
CA HIS A 39 10.69 -12.61 -9.92
C HIS A 39 10.81 -12.86 -11.43
N MET A 40 9.72 -12.63 -12.15
CA MET A 40 9.57 -12.95 -13.57
C MET A 40 9.46 -11.66 -14.38
N ASN A 41 10.09 -11.59 -15.55
CA ASN A 41 9.89 -10.48 -16.50
C ASN A 41 8.65 -10.70 -17.40
N GLU A 42 8.41 -9.77 -18.32
CA GLU A 42 7.30 -9.83 -19.30
C GLU A 42 7.33 -11.04 -20.23
N TYR A 43 8.48 -11.73 -20.37
CA TYR A 43 8.66 -12.92 -21.20
C TYR A 43 8.61 -14.23 -20.37
N GLU A 44 8.11 -14.17 -19.13
CA GLU A 44 8.06 -15.31 -18.21
C GLU A 44 9.44 -15.92 -17.91
N GLN A 45 10.49 -15.09 -17.92
CA GLN A 45 11.85 -15.51 -17.56
C GLN A 45 12.18 -15.06 -16.14
N ALA A 46 12.81 -15.94 -15.37
CA ALA A 46 13.30 -15.60 -14.03
C ALA A 46 14.43 -14.57 -14.12
N VAL A 47 14.25 -13.43 -13.45
CA VAL A 47 15.23 -12.32 -13.41
C VAL A 47 15.79 -12.08 -12.01
N GLY A 48 15.24 -12.75 -11.00
CA GLY A 48 15.73 -12.70 -9.64
C GLY A 48 14.97 -13.67 -8.74
N SER A 49 15.48 -13.87 -7.52
CA SER A 49 14.75 -14.63 -6.50
C SER A 49 15.19 -14.22 -5.11
N CYS A 50 14.32 -14.46 -4.13
CA CYS A 50 14.67 -14.34 -2.72
C CYS A 50 13.96 -15.41 -1.87
N GLU A 51 14.65 -15.88 -0.84
CA GLU A 51 14.08 -16.78 0.15
C GLU A 51 13.01 -16.06 0.98
N LEU A 52 11.91 -16.74 1.25
CA LEU A 52 10.79 -16.23 2.01
C LEU A 52 10.70 -16.94 3.36
N THR A 53 10.55 -16.15 4.41
CA THR A 53 10.22 -16.67 5.75
C THR A 53 8.71 -16.61 5.93
N LYS A 54 8.05 -17.76 6.11
CA LYS A 54 6.65 -17.77 6.54
C LYS A 54 6.54 -17.19 7.94
N VAL A 55 5.74 -16.14 8.11
CA VAL A 55 5.43 -15.57 9.41
C VAL A 55 4.11 -16.15 9.92
N ASN A 56 4.13 -16.65 11.16
CA ASN A 56 2.93 -17.13 11.84
C ASN A 56 2.12 -15.94 12.38
N CYS A 57 1.47 -15.23 11.48
CA CYS A 57 0.51 -14.18 11.81
C CYS A 57 -0.73 -14.29 10.93
N ARG A 58 -1.78 -13.58 11.34
CA ARG A 58 -2.98 -13.43 10.51
C ARG A 58 -2.83 -12.17 9.67
N TYR A 59 -3.29 -12.25 8.43
CA TYR A 59 -3.45 -11.08 7.59
C TYR A 59 -4.29 -10.01 8.33
N PRO A 60 -3.93 -8.71 8.24
CA PRO A 60 -4.65 -7.66 8.95
C PRO A 60 -6.15 -7.64 8.65
N ASP A 61 -6.97 -7.53 9.70
CA ASP A 61 -8.41 -7.34 9.58
C ASP A 61 -8.72 -5.86 9.41
N PHE A 62 -8.92 -5.44 8.17
CA PHE A 62 -9.20 -4.04 7.84
C PHE A 62 -10.54 -3.54 8.39
N ASN A 63 -11.47 -4.41 8.79
CA ASN A 63 -12.71 -3.97 9.45
C ASN A 63 -12.43 -3.40 10.85
N LYS A 64 -11.29 -3.75 11.45
CA LYS A 64 -10.83 -3.12 12.71
C LYS A 64 -10.17 -1.77 12.48
N LEU A 65 -9.70 -1.52 11.26
CA LEU A 65 -9.02 -0.28 10.88
C LEU A 65 -10.01 0.76 10.35
N LEU A 66 -10.94 0.33 9.51
CA LEU A 66 -11.92 1.19 8.86
C LEU A 66 -13.27 1.05 9.57
N PRO A 67 -13.85 2.15 10.09
CA PRO A 67 -15.19 2.14 10.65
C PRO A 67 -16.22 1.56 9.69
N ALA A 68 -17.21 0.82 10.20
CA ALA A 68 -18.31 0.30 9.39
C ALA A 68 -19.16 1.42 8.75
N THR A 69 -19.21 2.58 9.41
CA THR A 69 -19.95 3.77 8.97
C THR A 69 -19.01 4.96 8.88
N SER A 70 -19.08 5.72 7.79
CA SER A 70 -18.34 6.97 7.64
C SER A 70 -19.04 8.12 8.37
N GLU A 71 -18.27 8.98 9.02
CA GLU A 71 -18.75 10.27 9.50
C GLU A 71 -18.90 11.25 8.32
N PRO A 72 -19.94 12.11 8.28
CA PRO A 72 -20.02 13.20 7.31
C PRO A 72 -18.83 14.14 7.49
N MET A 73 -18.22 14.57 6.39
CA MET A 73 -17.13 15.53 6.42
C MET A 73 -17.31 16.57 5.32
N GLU A 74 -16.96 17.81 5.66
CA GLU A 74 -16.95 18.94 4.72
C GLU A 74 -15.63 19.01 3.94
N GLU A 75 -14.54 18.56 4.56
CA GLU A 75 -13.18 18.60 4.00
C GLU A 75 -12.44 17.29 4.24
N LEU A 76 -11.48 16.98 3.38
CA LEU A 76 -10.59 15.83 3.57
C LEU A 76 -9.62 16.08 4.74
N PRO A 77 -9.23 15.03 5.48
CA PRO A 77 -8.18 15.13 6.49
C PRO A 77 -6.86 15.61 5.86
N MET A 78 -5.99 16.17 6.69
CA MET A 78 -4.64 16.49 6.25
C MET A 78 -3.86 15.22 5.98
N PHE A 79 -3.20 15.15 4.82
CA PHE A 79 -2.30 14.07 4.47
C PHE A 79 -0.91 14.63 4.17
N THR A 80 0.12 13.82 4.41
CA THR A 80 1.43 14.09 3.83
C THR A 80 1.34 13.99 2.31
N ALA A 81 1.85 15.01 1.61
CA ALA A 81 1.85 15.05 0.15
C ALA A 81 2.53 13.83 -0.48
N ARG A 82 3.50 13.23 0.21
CA ARG A 82 4.18 12.01 -0.25
C ARG A 82 3.21 10.82 -0.38
N LEU A 83 2.26 10.68 0.54
CA LEU A 83 1.28 9.59 0.47
C LEU A 83 0.28 9.79 -0.67
N LEU A 84 0.01 11.04 -1.06
CA LEU A 84 -0.89 11.35 -2.18
C LEU A 84 -0.32 10.89 -3.54
N ALA A 85 1.02 10.83 -3.66
CA ALA A 85 1.70 10.35 -4.86
C ALA A 85 1.78 8.81 -4.96
N LEU A 86 1.49 8.08 -3.86
CA LEU A 86 1.66 6.63 -3.82
C LEU A 86 0.93 5.87 -4.93
N PRO A 87 -0.35 6.15 -5.25
CA PRO A 87 -1.03 5.41 -6.31
C PRO A 87 -0.29 5.51 -7.65
N GLN A 88 0.21 6.69 -7.99
CA GLN A 88 0.98 6.89 -9.23
C GLN A 88 2.33 6.15 -9.18
N MET A 89 3.01 6.17 -8.04
CA MET A 89 4.30 5.50 -7.86
C MET A 89 4.17 3.97 -7.91
N MET A 90 3.06 3.43 -7.43
CA MET A 90 2.81 1.98 -7.37
C MET A 90 2.20 1.44 -8.66
N PHE A 91 1.31 2.20 -9.31
CA PHE A 91 0.51 1.75 -10.45
C PHE A 91 0.84 2.58 -11.69
N THR A 92 2.05 2.38 -12.22
CA THR A 92 2.60 3.18 -13.32
C THR A 92 1.91 2.91 -14.67
N ARG A 93 1.28 1.75 -14.82
CA ARG A 93 0.51 1.33 -16.00
C ARG A 93 -0.99 1.36 -15.69
N GLY A 94 -1.69 2.47 -15.98
CA GLY A 94 -3.12 2.61 -15.71
C GLY A 94 -3.68 4.01 -16.00
N PHE A 95 -5.02 4.14 -16.07
CA PHE A 95 -5.71 5.40 -16.37
C PHE A 95 -5.63 6.40 -15.20
N GLY A 96 -5.25 5.95 -14.00
CA GLY A 96 -4.80 6.79 -12.88
C GLY A 96 -5.84 7.55 -12.04
N PRO A 97 -7.19 7.50 -12.24
CA PRO A 97 -8.08 8.20 -11.33
C PRO A 97 -8.19 7.44 -10.01
N VAL A 98 -8.13 8.19 -8.92
CA VAL A 98 -8.25 7.67 -7.55
C VAL A 98 -9.39 8.43 -6.86
N LYS A 99 -10.28 7.71 -6.17
CA LYS A 99 -11.28 8.34 -5.30
C LYS A 99 -10.86 8.19 -3.84
N PHE A 100 -10.95 9.28 -3.10
CA PHE A 100 -10.82 9.24 -1.65
C PHE A 100 -12.14 8.77 -1.04
N LYS A 101 -12.06 7.78 -0.16
CA LYS A 101 -13.17 7.34 0.68
C LYS A 101 -12.77 7.52 2.14
N PRO A 102 -13.00 8.71 2.71
CA PRO A 102 -12.73 8.96 4.11
C PRO A 102 -13.80 8.34 5.01
N TYR A 103 -13.42 8.11 6.27
CA TYR A 103 -14.31 7.53 7.28
C TYR A 103 -14.53 8.45 8.50
N GLY A 104 -13.82 9.58 8.56
CA GLY A 104 -13.82 10.54 9.67
C GLY A 104 -12.50 11.31 9.71
N LYS A 105 -12.42 12.35 10.55
CA LYS A 105 -11.27 13.27 10.59
C LYS A 105 -9.98 12.63 11.14
N ASP A 106 -10.13 11.69 12.07
CA ASP A 106 -9.02 11.06 12.82
C ASP A 106 -8.90 9.56 12.50
N VAL A 107 -9.42 9.14 11.35
CA VAL A 107 -9.35 7.74 10.89
C VAL A 107 -8.73 7.64 9.49
N PRO A 108 -8.16 6.47 9.14
CA PRO A 108 -7.53 6.28 7.84
C PRO A 108 -8.51 6.51 6.69
N CYS A 109 -7.97 6.99 5.56
CA CYS A 109 -8.72 7.15 4.33
C CYS A 109 -8.41 6.01 3.36
N GLN A 110 -9.44 5.37 2.82
CA GLN A 110 -9.27 4.38 1.78
C GLN A 110 -9.14 5.07 0.42
N LEU A 111 -8.19 4.63 -0.39
CA LEU A 111 -8.06 5.03 -1.79
C LEU A 111 -8.72 3.97 -2.66
N ILE A 112 -9.78 4.38 -3.37
CA ILE A 112 -10.49 3.53 -4.33
C ILE A 112 -9.84 3.71 -5.69
N LEU A 113 -9.27 2.62 -6.20
CA LEU A 113 -8.56 2.55 -7.46
C LEU A 113 -9.53 2.20 -8.60
N ASP A 114 -9.19 2.64 -9.80
CA ASP A 114 -10.02 2.42 -10.97
C ASP A 114 -10.05 0.93 -11.40
N PRO A 115 -11.08 0.49 -12.14
CA PRO A 115 -11.22 -0.90 -12.54
C PRO A 115 -10.03 -1.47 -13.34
N VAL A 116 -9.33 -0.64 -14.14
CA VAL A 116 -8.16 -1.09 -14.91
C VAL A 116 -7.00 -1.38 -13.98
N THR A 117 -6.70 -0.47 -13.05
CA THR A 117 -5.70 -0.71 -12.00
C THR A 117 -6.06 -1.95 -11.18
N ASN A 118 -7.32 -2.11 -10.80
CA ASN A 118 -7.75 -3.30 -10.05
C ASN A 118 -7.55 -4.59 -10.86
N HIS A 119 -7.83 -4.59 -12.15
CA HIS A 119 -7.64 -5.75 -13.00
C HIS A 119 -6.16 -6.11 -13.16
N LEU A 120 -5.30 -5.12 -13.47
CA LEU A 120 -3.88 -5.33 -13.74
C LEU A 120 -3.09 -5.74 -12.49
N TYR A 121 -3.45 -5.19 -11.32
CA TYR A 121 -2.69 -5.36 -10.08
C TYR A 121 -3.43 -6.19 -9.02
N GLY A 122 -4.46 -6.94 -9.40
CA GLY A 122 -5.07 -7.93 -8.50
C GLY A 122 -5.91 -7.37 -7.35
N ASN A 123 -6.73 -6.36 -7.63
CA ASN A 123 -7.59 -5.66 -6.66
C ASN A 123 -6.82 -5.16 -5.42
N PRO A 124 -5.79 -4.29 -5.62
CA PRO A 124 -5.02 -3.77 -4.51
C PRO A 124 -5.90 -2.99 -3.53
N PHE A 125 -5.68 -3.24 -2.24
CA PHE A 125 -6.36 -2.53 -1.16
C PHE A 125 -5.44 -1.47 -0.55
N LEU A 126 -5.75 -0.19 -0.78
CA LEU A 126 -4.89 0.91 -0.37
C LEU A 126 -5.57 1.82 0.66
N VAL A 127 -4.86 2.08 1.75
CA VAL A 127 -5.25 3.01 2.82
C VAL A 127 -4.10 3.96 3.12
N ILE A 128 -4.41 5.23 3.36
CA ILE A 128 -3.45 6.25 3.79
C ILE A 128 -3.84 6.80 5.16
N MET A 129 -2.83 7.05 5.98
CA MET A 129 -3.01 7.65 7.30
C MET A 129 -3.03 9.17 7.19
N GLN A 130 -3.98 9.79 7.86
CA GLN A 130 -4.02 11.23 8.07
C GLN A 130 -2.88 11.70 9.00
N LEU A 131 -2.52 12.96 8.87
CA LEU A 131 -1.67 13.67 9.83
C LEU A 131 -2.49 14.06 11.05
N HIS A 132 -1.81 14.36 12.15
CA HIS A 132 -2.45 14.97 13.31
C HIS A 132 -3.05 16.33 12.95
N ALA A 133 -4.16 16.68 13.60
CA ALA A 133 -4.90 17.92 13.36
C ALA A 133 -4.07 19.20 13.57
N ASN A 134 -2.96 19.13 14.31
CA ASN A 134 -2.07 20.26 14.58
C ASN A 134 -0.85 20.34 13.62
N ALA A 135 -0.86 19.62 12.49
CA ALA A 135 0.30 19.51 11.61
C ALA A 135 0.74 20.87 11.02
N PHE A 136 -0.19 21.77 10.71
CA PHE A 136 0.13 23.10 10.20
C PHE A 136 0.73 24.01 11.27
N GLU A 137 0.23 23.95 12.51
CA GLU A 137 0.75 24.68 13.66
C GLU A 137 2.20 24.29 13.92
N LEU A 138 2.49 22.98 13.97
CA LEU A 138 3.86 22.47 14.14
C LEU A 138 4.81 22.97 13.04
N CYS A 139 4.36 23.00 11.79
CA CYS A 139 5.16 23.56 10.69
C CYS A 139 5.40 25.07 10.87
N ALA A 140 4.40 25.82 11.34
CA ALA A 140 4.51 27.26 11.57
C ALA A 140 5.45 27.59 12.74
N GLU A 141 5.43 26.80 13.81
CA GLU A 141 6.34 26.96 14.97
C GLU A 141 7.80 26.85 14.54
N VAL A 142 8.16 25.86 13.73
CA VAL A 142 9.52 25.69 13.19
C VAL A 142 9.98 26.91 12.39
N LEU A 143 9.09 27.52 11.59
CA LEU A 143 9.43 28.73 10.83
C LEU A 143 9.67 29.94 11.75
N ASN A 144 8.97 30.02 12.88
CA ASN A 144 9.11 31.09 13.85
C ASN A 144 10.38 30.95 14.71
N GLU A 145 10.73 29.74 15.14
CA GLU A 145 12.00 29.48 15.88
C GLU A 145 13.23 29.86 15.04
N ASN A 146 13.20 29.55 13.74
CA ASN A 146 14.28 29.91 12.81
C ASN A 146 14.36 31.42 12.52
N ARG A 147 13.31 32.19 12.81
CA ARG A 147 13.33 33.66 12.73
C ARG A 147 13.89 34.33 14.00
N ILE A 148 13.82 33.67 15.15
CA ILE A 148 14.35 34.20 16.42
C ILE A 148 15.86 33.97 16.53
N GLN A 149 16.41 32.99 15.82
CA GLN A 149 17.85 32.68 15.81
C GLN A 149 18.67 33.41 14.72
N ARG A 150 18.04 34.28 13.92
CA ARG A 150 18.71 35.12 12.90
C ARG A 150 18.65 36.59 13.30
#